data_AF-A0A142YG13-F1
#
_entry.id   AF-A0A142YG13-F1
#
_cell.length_a   1.000
_cell.length_b   1.000
_cell.length_c   1.000
_cell.angle_alpha   90.00
_cell.angle_beta   90.00
_cell.angle_gamma   90.00
#
_symmetry.space_group_name_H-M   'P 1'
#
loop_
_entity.id
_entity.type
_entity.pdbx_description
1 polymer ?
#
loop_
_entity_poly.entity_id
_entity_poly.type
_entity_poly.pdbx_seq_one_letter_code
_entity_poly.pdbx_strand_id
1 'polypeptide(L)'
;MILRGRNFFGAFRVLEDAGTHSRRLMHGSTLHGQQSLDPTLRREPTTYFTRSGPIGGLFAAKGAELGRPGTRVAVVGLGTGTLACYAQARQAWTFHEIDPAVVRVAEDESLFTYLADARRGGAEVAIVEGDARLRLADAPDGGFALIVLDAFSSDAVPVHLLSREAIALYRRKLGPGGLLAFNITNRYLDLDPLMARQARDAGLACRVRYDLDVPPEARVGGWQPSIWAVMAGNEADLAPLADGWHPPGARPGASPWTDDYSDLASYLILGRRRPPPDVPEKSASLAAP
;
A
#
# COMPACT_ATOMS: atom_id res chain seq x y z
N MET A 1 -15.20 -6.94 21.20
CA MET A 1 -15.73 -6.78 19.82
C MET A 1 -16.64 -5.57 19.83
N ILE A 2 -16.42 -4.60 18.93
CA ILE A 2 -17.13 -3.31 18.92
C ILE A 2 -18.23 -3.31 17.86
N LEU A 3 -17.88 -3.67 16.63
CA LEU A 3 -18.78 -3.64 15.48
C LEU A 3 -18.61 -4.93 14.67
N ARG A 4 -19.69 -5.41 14.06
CA ARG A 4 -19.64 -6.49 13.07
C ARG A 4 -20.68 -6.25 11.99
N GLY A 5 -20.39 -6.67 10.78
CA GLY A 5 -21.33 -6.63 9.67
C GLY A 5 -20.96 -7.61 8.57
N ARG A 6 -21.85 -7.73 7.59
CA ARG A 6 -21.62 -8.52 6.38
C ARG A 6 -22.31 -7.84 5.21
N ASN A 7 -21.65 -7.81 4.07
CA ASN A 7 -22.16 -7.31 2.80
C ASN A 7 -21.67 -8.20 1.64
N PHE A 8 -21.79 -7.69 0.42
CA PHE A 8 -21.33 -8.36 -0.79
C PHE A 8 -19.81 -8.67 -0.78
N PHE A 9 -18.99 -7.78 -0.22
CA PHE A 9 -17.54 -7.90 -0.18
C PHE A 9 -17.01 -8.79 0.96
N GLY A 10 -17.87 -9.15 1.91
CA GLY A 10 -17.56 -10.14 2.94
C GLY A 10 -18.10 -9.78 4.31
N ALA A 11 -17.63 -10.52 5.32
CA ALA A 11 -17.92 -10.23 6.72
C ALA A 11 -16.76 -9.43 7.33
N PHE A 12 -17.09 -8.33 7.99
CA PHE A 12 -16.14 -7.44 8.64
C PHE A 12 -16.40 -7.32 10.14
N ARG A 13 -15.34 -7.04 10.92
CA ARG A 13 -15.41 -6.81 12.35
C ARG A 13 -14.44 -5.70 12.77
N VAL A 14 -14.89 -4.85 13.68
CA VAL A 14 -14.03 -3.95 14.45
C VAL A 14 -13.92 -4.48 15.87
N LEU A 15 -12.69 -4.64 16.35
CA LEU A 15 -12.40 -5.16 17.68
C LEU A 15 -11.23 -4.40 18.31
N GLU A 16 -11.20 -4.40 19.64
CA GLU A 16 -10.03 -3.98 20.40
C GLU A 16 -9.19 -5.20 20.72
N ASP A 17 -7.88 -5.03 20.59
CA ASP A 17 -6.87 -6.03 20.91
C ASP A 17 -6.08 -5.52 22.11
N ALA A 18 -6.26 -6.19 23.26
CA ALA A 18 -5.61 -5.81 24.50
C ALA A 18 -4.08 -6.02 24.47
N GLY A 19 -3.60 -7.01 23.71
CA GLY A 19 -2.16 -7.31 23.61
C GLY A 19 -1.37 -6.22 22.91
N THR A 20 -2.00 -5.52 21.97
CA THR A 20 -1.39 -4.42 21.20
C THR A 20 -1.97 -3.05 21.55
N HIS A 21 -2.84 -2.99 22.56
CA HIS A 21 -3.57 -1.79 22.99
C HIS A 21 -4.13 -0.98 21.79
N SER A 22 -4.81 -1.67 20.88
CA SER A 22 -5.19 -1.11 19.58
C SER A 22 -6.61 -1.49 19.17
N ARG A 23 -7.16 -0.75 18.22
CA ARG A 23 -8.38 -1.10 17.50
C ARG A 23 -8.06 -1.59 16.11
N ARG A 24 -8.73 -2.65 15.66
CA ARG A 24 -8.45 -3.37 14.41
C ARG A 24 -9.70 -3.52 13.57
N LEU A 25 -9.54 -3.35 12.26
CA LEU A 25 -10.52 -3.71 11.24
C LEU A 25 -10.12 -5.03 10.59
N MET A 26 -11.02 -6.01 10.63
CA MET A 26 -10.81 -7.36 10.10
C MET A 26 -11.86 -7.67 9.03
N HIS A 27 -11.45 -8.23 7.88
CA HIS A 27 -12.36 -8.99 6.99
C HIS A 27 -11.97 -10.46 7.05
N GLY A 28 -12.90 -11.32 7.45
CA GLY A 28 -12.59 -12.72 7.69
C GLY A 28 -11.42 -12.89 8.68
N SER A 29 -10.29 -13.43 8.19
CA SER A 29 -9.02 -13.61 8.92
C SER A 29 -7.96 -12.54 8.59
N THR A 30 -8.24 -11.61 7.68
CA THR A 30 -7.28 -10.61 7.24
C THR A 30 -7.45 -9.29 7.98
N LEU A 31 -6.34 -8.73 8.43
CA LEU A 31 -6.25 -7.41 9.08
C LEU A 31 -6.17 -6.33 7.98
N HIS A 32 -7.17 -5.45 7.91
CA HIS A 32 -7.23 -4.33 6.95
C HIS A 32 -6.68 -3.02 7.51
N GLY A 33 -6.34 -3.00 8.79
CA GLY A 33 -5.76 -1.84 9.44
C GLY A 33 -5.95 -1.88 10.94
N GLN A 34 -5.13 -1.09 11.60
CA GLN A 34 -5.08 -0.97 13.06
C GLN A 34 -4.82 0.50 13.41
N GLN A 35 -5.30 0.93 14.57
CA GLN A 35 -4.90 2.19 15.17
C GLN A 35 -4.65 2.00 16.67
N SER A 36 -3.59 2.60 17.19
CA SER A 36 -3.31 2.61 18.64
C SER A 36 -4.40 3.36 19.39
N LEU A 37 -4.76 2.87 20.58
CA LEU A 37 -5.64 3.58 21.51
C LEU A 37 -4.87 4.56 22.41
N ASP A 38 -3.53 4.53 22.38
CA ASP A 38 -2.69 5.54 23.03
C ASP A 38 -2.82 6.89 22.29
N PRO A 39 -3.32 7.96 22.95
CA PRO A 39 -3.48 9.28 22.34
C PRO A 39 -2.19 9.87 21.77
N THR A 40 -1.03 9.50 22.31
CA THR A 40 0.29 9.98 21.85
C THR A 40 0.68 9.37 20.50
N LEU A 41 0.18 8.16 20.21
CA LEU A 41 0.42 7.41 18.97
C LEU A 41 -0.74 7.53 17.98
N ARG A 42 -1.71 8.41 18.24
CA ARG A 42 -2.93 8.57 17.45
C ARG A 42 -2.66 8.81 15.95
N ARG A 43 -1.58 9.54 15.61
CA ARG A 43 -1.17 9.83 14.22
C ARG A 43 -0.03 8.93 13.72
N GLU A 44 0.33 7.90 14.48
CA GLU A 44 1.36 6.95 14.06
C GLU A 44 0.74 5.90 13.12
N PRO A 45 1.25 5.74 11.90
CA PRO A 45 0.79 4.69 11.01
C PRO A 45 1.29 3.33 11.52
N THR A 46 0.40 2.33 11.53
CA THR A 46 0.70 0.99 12.03
C THR A 46 0.64 -0.05 10.91
N THR A 47 0.70 -1.35 11.26
CA THR A 47 0.69 -2.48 10.32
C THR A 47 1.87 -2.47 9.36
N TYR A 48 1.64 -2.49 8.06
CA TYR A 48 2.66 -2.45 7.02
C TYR A 48 2.89 -1.02 6.48
N PHE A 49 2.30 -0.02 7.13
CA PHE A 49 2.42 1.40 6.76
C PHE A 49 3.41 2.18 7.63
N THR A 50 4.25 1.50 8.40
CA THR A 50 5.13 2.12 9.40
C THR A 50 6.11 3.11 8.77
N ARG A 51 6.54 4.11 9.56
CA ARG A 51 7.49 5.13 9.11
C ARG A 51 8.84 4.56 8.67
N SER A 52 9.28 3.48 9.32
CA SER A 52 10.53 2.76 9.01
C SER A 52 10.39 1.74 7.87
N GLY A 53 9.16 1.32 7.57
CA GLY A 53 8.83 0.35 6.54
C GLY A 53 8.98 0.91 5.12
N PRO A 54 8.67 0.11 4.09
CA PRO A 54 8.89 0.48 2.69
C PRO A 54 8.16 1.76 2.28
N ILE A 55 6.86 1.84 2.52
CA ILE A 55 6.05 3.02 2.15
C ILE A 55 6.43 4.26 2.96
N GLY A 56 6.81 4.12 4.23
CA GLY A 56 7.35 5.22 5.04
C GLY A 56 8.67 5.75 4.46
N GLY A 57 9.54 4.84 4.02
CA GLY A 57 10.78 5.17 3.31
C GLY A 57 10.55 5.91 1.99
N LEU A 58 9.48 5.57 1.24
CA LEU A 58 9.08 6.31 0.04
C LEU A 58 8.72 7.76 0.38
N PHE A 59 7.85 7.99 1.37
CA PHE A 59 7.47 9.33 1.80
C PHE A 59 8.64 10.12 2.38
N ALA A 60 9.58 9.46 3.08
CA ALA A 60 10.79 10.10 3.57
C ALA A 60 11.72 10.54 2.43
N ALA A 61 11.99 9.65 1.46
CA ALA A 61 12.89 9.91 0.34
C ALA A 61 12.33 10.94 -0.65
N LYS A 62 11.01 10.97 -0.84
CA LYS A 62 10.31 11.86 -1.78
C LYS A 62 9.53 12.98 -1.10
N GLY A 63 9.84 13.27 0.17
CA GLY A 63 9.11 14.23 0.98
C GLY A 63 9.14 15.65 0.41
N ALA A 64 10.22 16.05 -0.27
CA ALA A 64 10.34 17.37 -0.87
C ALA A 64 9.46 17.57 -2.12
N GLU A 65 9.21 16.52 -2.89
CA GLU A 65 8.28 16.55 -4.02
C GLU A 65 6.85 16.30 -3.58
N LEU A 66 6.64 15.22 -2.81
CA LEU A 66 5.31 14.83 -2.37
C LEU A 66 4.73 15.86 -1.40
N GLY A 67 5.52 16.41 -0.48
CA GLY A 67 5.08 17.36 0.54
C GLY A 67 4.69 18.76 0.05
N ARG A 68 4.75 19.03 -1.26
CA ARG A 68 4.40 20.35 -1.81
C ARG A 68 2.90 20.63 -1.66
N PRO A 69 2.52 21.87 -1.33
CA PRO A 69 1.12 22.32 -1.42
C PRO A 69 0.57 22.10 -2.84
N GLY A 70 -0.68 21.66 -2.94
CA GLY A 70 -1.32 21.31 -4.21
C GLY A 70 -0.97 19.93 -4.75
N THR A 71 -0.06 19.18 -4.10
CA THR A 71 0.21 17.79 -4.48
C THR A 71 -1.06 16.96 -4.34
N ARG A 72 -1.35 16.18 -5.37
CA ARG A 72 -2.47 15.24 -5.41
C ARG A 72 -1.97 13.80 -5.27
N VAL A 73 -2.56 13.07 -4.33
CA VAL A 73 -2.29 11.65 -4.08
C VAL A 73 -3.58 10.87 -4.25
N ALA A 74 -3.53 9.79 -5.05
CA ALA A 74 -4.61 8.82 -5.10
C ALA A 74 -4.22 7.55 -4.34
N VAL A 75 -5.16 6.96 -3.63
CA VAL A 75 -4.98 5.68 -2.93
C VAL A 75 -6.10 4.75 -3.38
N VAL A 76 -5.74 3.57 -3.89
CA VAL A 76 -6.64 2.48 -4.24
C VAL A 76 -6.72 1.54 -3.04
N GLY A 77 -7.88 1.48 -2.40
CA GLY A 77 -8.09 0.90 -1.08
C GLY A 77 -8.11 1.97 0.02
N LEU A 78 -8.89 1.74 1.07
CA LEU A 78 -8.97 2.65 2.23
C LEU A 78 -8.51 2.00 3.53
N GLY A 79 -8.95 0.77 3.80
CA GLY A 79 -8.71 0.11 5.09
C GLY A 79 -9.21 0.97 6.25
N THR A 80 -8.37 1.23 7.25
CA THR A 80 -8.69 2.16 8.36
C THR A 80 -8.31 3.61 8.06
N GLY A 81 -7.87 3.94 6.85
CA GLY A 81 -7.38 5.26 6.47
C GLY A 81 -5.93 5.54 6.88
N THR A 82 -5.14 4.52 7.23
CA THR A 82 -3.79 4.66 7.81
C THR A 82 -2.83 5.48 6.94
N LEU A 83 -2.91 5.39 5.61
CA LEU A 83 -2.07 6.18 4.72
C LEU A 83 -2.29 7.69 4.85
N ALA A 84 -3.44 8.14 5.37
CA ALA A 84 -3.70 9.56 5.63
C ALA A 84 -2.74 10.16 6.68
N CYS A 85 -2.03 9.33 7.48
CA CYS A 85 -0.96 9.79 8.37
C CYS A 85 0.22 10.46 7.65
N TYR A 86 0.36 10.22 6.34
CA TYR A 86 1.39 10.82 5.51
C TYR A 86 0.93 12.12 4.82
N ALA A 87 -0.36 12.46 4.94
CA ALA A 87 -0.88 13.69 4.39
C ALA A 87 -0.31 14.92 5.11
N GLN A 88 0.03 15.93 4.32
CA GLN A 88 0.50 17.23 4.77
C GLN A 88 -0.51 18.33 4.40
N ALA A 89 -0.41 19.47 5.09
CA ALA A 89 -1.31 20.59 4.87
C ALA A 89 -1.32 21.04 3.40
N ARG A 90 -2.52 21.34 2.89
CA ARG A 90 -2.79 21.79 1.52
C ARG A 90 -2.47 20.78 0.42
N GLN A 91 -2.33 19.50 0.75
CA GLN A 91 -2.38 18.42 -0.23
C GLN A 91 -3.82 17.95 -0.46
N ALA A 92 -4.09 17.34 -1.61
CA ALA A 92 -5.35 16.68 -1.90
C ALA A 92 -5.14 15.17 -2.00
N TRP A 93 -5.81 14.43 -1.11
CA TRP A 93 -5.77 12.98 -1.02
C TRP A 93 -7.13 12.41 -1.40
N THR A 94 -7.15 11.50 -2.36
CA THR A 94 -8.35 10.80 -2.80
C THR A 94 -8.21 9.31 -2.56
N PHE A 95 -9.03 8.77 -1.67
CA PHE A 95 -9.12 7.33 -1.44
C PHE A 95 -10.24 6.74 -2.30
N HIS A 96 -9.96 5.65 -2.99
CA HIS A 96 -10.94 4.88 -3.78
C HIS A 96 -11.22 3.57 -3.07
N GLU A 97 -12.45 3.38 -2.60
CA GLU A 97 -12.84 2.20 -1.84
C GLU A 97 -14.11 1.60 -2.42
N ILE A 98 -14.07 0.30 -2.70
CA ILE A 98 -15.19 -0.41 -3.34
C ILE A 98 -16.24 -0.82 -2.30
N ASP A 99 -15.83 -1.04 -1.05
CA ASP A 99 -16.72 -1.45 0.03
C ASP A 99 -17.24 -0.24 0.85
N PRO A 100 -18.53 0.12 0.73
CA PRO A 100 -19.10 1.24 1.48
C PRO A 100 -19.12 0.99 3.00
N ALA A 101 -19.02 -0.26 3.47
CA ALA A 101 -18.87 -0.54 4.89
C ALA A 101 -17.50 -0.13 5.43
N VAL A 102 -16.43 -0.31 4.64
CA VAL A 102 -15.08 0.14 5.01
C VAL A 102 -15.04 1.66 5.08
N VAL A 103 -15.68 2.35 4.13
CA VAL A 103 -15.83 3.83 4.16
C VAL A 103 -16.48 4.29 5.46
N ARG A 104 -17.67 3.75 5.79
CA ARG A 104 -18.36 4.11 7.04
C ARG A 104 -17.51 3.87 8.29
N VAL A 105 -16.77 2.77 8.32
CA VAL A 105 -15.91 2.44 9.47
C VAL A 105 -14.73 3.41 9.59
N ALA A 106 -14.09 3.76 8.48
CA ALA A 106 -12.93 4.65 8.47
C ALA A 106 -13.29 6.13 8.71
N GLU A 107 -14.49 6.56 8.32
CA GLU A 107 -14.99 7.91 8.58
C GLU A 107 -15.56 8.12 9.98
N ASP A 108 -15.94 7.05 10.69
CA ASP A 108 -16.41 7.13 12.06
C ASP A 108 -15.24 7.38 13.03
N GLU A 109 -15.10 8.65 13.47
CA GLU A 109 -14.06 9.08 14.42
C GLU A 109 -14.11 8.35 15.77
N SER A 110 -15.25 7.74 16.13
CA SER A 110 -15.33 6.90 17.32
C SER A 110 -14.62 5.56 17.14
N LEU A 111 -14.38 5.14 15.90
CA LEU A 111 -13.67 3.93 15.50
C LEU A 111 -12.23 4.24 15.08
N PHE A 112 -12.03 5.07 14.05
CA PHE A 112 -10.70 5.41 13.54
C PHE A 112 -10.59 6.90 13.27
N THR A 113 -9.44 7.50 13.59
CA THR A 113 -9.26 8.96 13.56
C THR A 113 -8.31 9.44 12.46
N TYR A 114 -7.68 8.53 11.72
CA TYR A 114 -6.64 8.88 10.72
C TYR A 114 -7.12 9.90 9.67
N LEU A 115 -8.29 9.68 9.07
CA LEU A 115 -8.83 10.60 8.06
C LEU A 115 -9.16 11.97 8.65
N ALA A 116 -9.79 11.99 9.82
CA ALA A 116 -10.16 13.23 10.49
C ALA A 116 -8.94 14.01 11.00
N ASP A 117 -7.90 13.33 11.46
CA ASP A 117 -6.64 13.94 11.87
C ASP A 117 -5.89 14.55 10.68
N ALA A 118 -5.90 13.89 9.52
CA ALA A 118 -5.35 14.46 8.28
C ALA A 118 -6.10 15.72 7.85
N ARG A 119 -7.45 15.69 7.89
CA ARG A 119 -8.30 16.86 7.61
C ARG A 119 -8.02 18.01 8.57
N ARG A 120 -7.92 17.74 9.88
CA ARG A 120 -7.52 18.73 10.91
C ARG A 120 -6.11 19.27 10.71
N GLY A 121 -5.20 18.44 10.17
CA GLY A 121 -3.86 18.84 9.75
C GLY A 121 -3.82 19.74 8.51
N GLY A 122 -4.98 20.03 7.89
CA GLY A 122 -5.11 20.92 6.75
C GLY A 122 -4.99 20.23 5.39
N ALA A 123 -5.01 18.90 5.32
CA ALA A 123 -5.10 18.17 4.06
C ALA A 123 -6.57 18.09 3.59
N GLU A 124 -6.78 18.17 2.29
CA GLU A 124 -8.08 17.87 1.67
C GLU A 124 -8.16 16.35 1.48
N VAL A 125 -9.06 15.68 2.19
CA VAL A 125 -9.21 14.21 2.13
C VAL A 125 -10.61 13.85 1.65
N ALA A 126 -10.67 13.31 0.43
CA ALA A 126 -11.88 12.83 -0.24
C ALA A 126 -11.88 11.30 -0.32
N ILE A 127 -13.08 10.72 -0.30
CA ILE A 127 -13.31 9.30 -0.53
C ILE A 127 -14.26 9.17 -1.73
N VAL A 128 -13.92 8.31 -2.67
CA VAL A 128 -14.72 8.01 -3.84
C VAL A 128 -15.08 6.53 -3.80
N GLU A 129 -16.35 6.25 -3.54
CA GLU A 129 -16.87 4.89 -3.49
C GLU A 129 -16.94 4.23 -4.88
N GLY A 130 -16.56 2.96 -4.96
CA GLY A 130 -16.68 2.12 -6.15
C GLY A 130 -15.35 1.56 -6.66
N ASP A 131 -15.39 0.90 -7.81
CA ASP A 131 -14.20 0.32 -8.42
C ASP A 131 -13.14 1.38 -8.74
N ALA A 132 -11.97 1.27 -8.11
CA ALA A 132 -10.94 2.29 -8.19
C ALA A 132 -10.40 2.48 -9.61
N ARG A 133 -10.35 1.43 -10.43
CA ARG A 133 -9.85 1.53 -11.80
C ARG A 133 -10.79 2.35 -12.67
N LEU A 134 -12.11 2.11 -12.55
CA LEU A 134 -13.12 2.92 -13.23
C LEU A 134 -13.08 4.37 -12.74
N ARG A 135 -13.02 4.60 -11.42
CA ARG A 135 -12.97 5.96 -10.86
C ARG A 135 -11.71 6.73 -11.25
N LEU A 136 -10.56 6.07 -11.31
CA LEU A 136 -9.32 6.67 -11.80
C LEU A 136 -9.36 6.98 -13.29
N ALA A 137 -10.09 6.19 -14.09
CA ALA A 137 -10.27 6.47 -15.52
C ALA A 137 -10.94 7.83 -15.76
N ASP A 138 -11.89 8.21 -14.92
CA ASP A 138 -12.60 9.49 -14.98
C ASP A 138 -11.77 10.69 -14.46
N ALA A 139 -10.71 10.43 -13.69
CA ALA A 139 -9.86 11.50 -13.16
C ALA A 139 -9.05 12.17 -14.30
N PRO A 140 -8.67 13.45 -14.18
CA PRO A 140 -7.82 14.09 -15.18
C PRO A 140 -6.45 13.40 -15.33
N ASP A 141 -5.96 13.33 -16.57
CA ASP A 141 -4.59 12.89 -16.86
C ASP A 141 -3.56 13.88 -16.29
N GLY A 142 -2.36 13.39 -15.97
CA GLY A 142 -1.29 14.22 -15.40
C GLY A 142 -1.56 14.77 -13.99
N GLY A 143 -2.63 14.31 -13.34
CA GLY A 143 -3.19 14.92 -12.15
C GLY A 143 -2.52 14.53 -10.84
N PHE A 144 -1.84 13.39 -10.76
CA PHE A 144 -1.33 12.84 -9.49
C PHE A 144 0.21 12.80 -9.43
N ALA A 145 0.76 13.14 -8.27
CA ALA A 145 2.18 12.92 -7.99
C ALA A 145 2.46 11.50 -7.48
N LEU A 146 1.45 10.86 -6.87
CA LEU A 146 1.54 9.50 -6.36
C LEU A 146 0.20 8.79 -6.50
N ILE A 147 0.22 7.57 -7.02
CA ILE A 147 -0.90 6.64 -6.94
C ILE A 147 -0.43 5.43 -6.13
N VAL A 148 -1.06 5.20 -4.99
CA VAL A 148 -0.78 4.08 -4.10
C VAL A 148 -1.83 3.00 -4.31
N LEU A 149 -1.42 1.75 -4.49
CA LEU A 149 -2.29 0.59 -4.67
C LEU A 149 -2.16 -0.35 -3.47
N ASP A 150 -3.15 -0.30 -2.58
CA ASP A 150 -3.28 -1.15 -1.39
C ASP A 150 -4.64 -1.88 -1.34
N ALA A 151 -5.12 -2.33 -2.50
CA ALA A 151 -6.31 -3.17 -2.59
C ALA A 151 -6.01 -4.67 -2.38
N PHE A 152 -4.79 -5.03 -1.97
CA PHE A 152 -4.30 -6.41 -1.91
C PHE A 152 -4.57 -7.12 -0.57
N SER A 153 -5.49 -6.60 0.24
CA SER A 153 -5.73 -7.02 1.62
C SER A 153 -6.60 -8.30 1.76
N SER A 154 -6.55 -9.21 0.79
CA SER A 154 -7.20 -10.53 0.87
C SER A 154 -6.38 -11.60 0.13
N ASP A 155 -6.82 -12.85 0.22
CA ASP A 155 -6.19 -14.02 -0.42
C ASP A 155 -6.29 -13.96 -1.97
N ALA A 156 -7.12 -13.06 -2.53
CA ALA A 156 -7.27 -12.84 -3.96
C ALA A 156 -6.50 -11.61 -4.45
N VAL A 157 -5.65 -11.78 -5.47
CA VAL A 157 -5.01 -10.66 -6.16
C VAL A 157 -5.99 -10.09 -7.18
N PRO A 158 -6.32 -8.79 -7.11
CA PRO A 158 -7.11 -8.12 -8.14
C PRO A 158 -6.28 -7.97 -9.41
N VAL A 159 -6.25 -9.02 -10.23
CA VAL A 159 -5.51 -9.06 -11.52
C VAL A 159 -5.77 -7.81 -12.35
N HIS A 160 -7.03 -7.37 -12.40
CA HIS A 160 -7.46 -6.18 -13.14
C HIS A 160 -6.85 -4.86 -12.62
N LEU A 161 -6.21 -4.83 -11.45
CA LEU A 161 -5.46 -3.67 -10.96
C LEU A 161 -3.95 -3.75 -11.25
N LEU A 162 -3.46 -4.91 -11.70
CA LEU A 162 -2.06 -5.15 -12.01
C LEU A 162 -1.79 -5.37 -13.50
N SER A 163 -2.83 -5.36 -14.35
CA SER A 163 -2.69 -5.59 -15.79
C SER A 163 -1.89 -4.49 -16.48
N ARG A 164 -1.42 -4.80 -17.70
CA ARG A 164 -0.84 -3.82 -18.63
C ARG A 164 -1.74 -2.60 -18.78
N GLU A 165 -3.03 -2.85 -19.02
CA GLU A 165 -4.02 -1.80 -19.27
C GLU A 165 -4.23 -0.93 -18.04
N ALA A 166 -4.23 -1.53 -16.84
CA ALA A 166 -4.31 -0.81 -15.58
C ALA A 166 -3.07 0.07 -15.36
N ILE A 167 -1.87 -0.47 -15.55
CA ILE A 167 -0.62 0.28 -15.37
C ILE A 167 -0.49 1.41 -16.41
N ALA A 168 -0.89 1.14 -17.66
CA ALA A 168 -0.97 2.17 -18.69
C ALA A 168 -1.96 3.28 -18.32
N LEU A 169 -3.12 2.93 -17.72
CA LEU A 169 -4.05 3.90 -17.17
C LEU A 169 -3.40 4.74 -16.08
N TYR A 170 -2.81 4.12 -15.05
CA TYR A 170 -2.21 4.85 -13.95
C TYR A 170 -1.08 5.77 -14.41
N ARG A 171 -0.25 5.30 -15.35
CA ARG A 171 0.81 6.10 -15.97
C ARG A 171 0.27 7.37 -16.62
N ARG A 172 -0.88 7.33 -17.30
CA ARG A 172 -1.51 8.55 -17.88
C ARG A 172 -2.00 9.51 -16.81
N LYS A 173 -2.43 9.00 -15.65
CA LYS A 173 -2.92 9.81 -14.53
C LYS A 173 -1.80 10.45 -13.72
N LEU A 174 -0.55 10.01 -13.88
CA LEU A 174 0.61 10.61 -13.23
C LEU A 174 1.09 11.87 -13.96
N GLY A 175 1.38 12.92 -13.19
CA GLY A 175 2.11 14.08 -13.65
C GLY A 175 3.62 13.80 -13.84
N PRO A 176 4.39 14.77 -14.34
CA PRO A 176 5.85 14.64 -14.47
C PRO A 176 6.50 14.30 -13.11
N GLY A 177 7.37 13.27 -13.11
CA GLY A 177 8.02 12.77 -11.89
C GLY A 177 7.10 11.99 -10.93
N GLY A 178 5.86 11.71 -11.35
CA GLY A 178 4.89 10.95 -10.56
C GLY A 178 5.26 9.49 -10.39
N LEU A 179 4.80 8.90 -9.28
CA LEU A 179 5.17 7.55 -8.86
C LEU A 179 3.93 6.64 -8.73
N LEU A 180 4.10 5.36 -9.05
CA LEU A 180 3.17 4.31 -8.66
C LEU A 180 3.79 3.55 -7.50
N ALA A 181 3.03 3.29 -6.43
CA ALA A 181 3.47 2.45 -5.31
C ALA A 181 2.46 1.33 -5.09
N PHE A 182 2.92 0.08 -5.03
CA PHE A 182 2.07 -1.10 -4.91
C PHE A 182 2.45 -1.86 -3.66
N ASN A 183 1.50 -2.13 -2.78
CA ASN A 183 1.67 -3.17 -1.78
C ASN A 183 1.50 -4.53 -2.45
N ILE A 184 2.59 -5.25 -2.65
CA ILE A 184 2.60 -6.56 -3.31
C ILE A 184 2.75 -7.73 -2.33
N THR A 185 2.43 -7.48 -1.07
CA THR A 185 2.41 -8.48 -0.01
C THR A 185 1.27 -9.45 -0.27
N ASN A 186 1.61 -10.71 -0.54
CA ASN A 186 0.63 -11.76 -0.76
C ASN A 186 1.14 -13.09 -0.19
N ARG A 187 0.21 -13.89 0.35
CA ARG A 187 0.51 -15.19 0.99
C ARG A 187 0.79 -16.30 -0.04
N TYR A 188 0.19 -16.20 -1.22
CA TYR A 188 0.15 -17.27 -2.21
C TYR A 188 0.89 -16.94 -3.49
N LEU A 189 1.11 -15.66 -3.80
CA LEU A 189 1.74 -15.23 -5.04
C LEU A 189 3.01 -14.41 -4.81
N ASP A 190 4.05 -14.73 -5.56
CA ASP A 190 5.27 -13.92 -5.65
C ASP A 190 5.13 -12.87 -6.76
N LEU A 191 4.63 -11.71 -6.38
CA LEU A 191 4.33 -10.64 -7.33
C LEU A 191 5.57 -9.81 -7.74
N ASP A 192 6.73 -9.95 -7.09
CA ASP A 192 7.93 -9.19 -7.46
C ASP A 192 8.30 -9.37 -8.96
N PRO A 193 8.50 -10.61 -9.46
CA PRO A 193 8.80 -10.80 -10.87
C PRO A 193 7.68 -10.42 -11.83
N LEU A 194 6.43 -10.35 -11.35
CA LEU A 194 5.34 -9.79 -12.13
C LEU A 194 5.52 -8.27 -12.29
N MET A 195 5.85 -7.56 -11.20
CA MET A 195 6.09 -6.12 -11.25
C MET A 195 7.26 -5.77 -12.17
N ALA A 196 8.34 -6.57 -12.19
CA ALA A 196 9.41 -6.43 -13.17
C ALA A 196 8.89 -6.49 -14.62
N ARG A 197 8.07 -7.51 -14.92
CA ARG A 197 7.54 -7.72 -16.27
C ARG A 197 6.61 -6.58 -16.68
N GLN A 198 5.73 -6.15 -15.78
CA GLN A 198 4.76 -5.08 -16.06
C GLN A 198 5.44 -3.72 -16.21
N ALA A 199 6.42 -3.39 -15.36
CA ALA A 199 7.19 -2.15 -15.48
C ALA A 199 7.90 -2.08 -16.83
N ARG A 200 8.58 -3.16 -17.23
CA ARG A 200 9.26 -3.24 -18.53
C ARG A 200 8.28 -3.06 -19.70
N ASP A 201 7.14 -3.73 -19.63
CA ASP A 201 6.10 -3.65 -20.66
C ASP A 201 5.54 -2.22 -20.79
N ALA A 202 5.37 -1.53 -19.66
CA ALA A 202 4.94 -0.14 -19.60
C ALA A 202 6.07 0.87 -19.86
N GLY A 203 7.33 0.46 -20.07
CA GLY A 203 8.48 1.34 -20.22
C GLY A 203 8.78 2.19 -18.97
N LEU A 204 8.57 1.63 -17.78
CA LEU A 204 8.82 2.24 -16.48
C LEU A 204 10.03 1.61 -15.79
N ALA A 205 10.74 2.41 -15.00
CA ALA A 205 11.69 1.89 -14.01
C ALA A 205 10.93 1.29 -12.82
N CYS A 206 11.53 0.33 -12.13
CA CYS A 206 10.92 -0.32 -10.96
C CYS A 206 11.96 -0.62 -9.88
N ARG A 207 11.56 -0.45 -8.62
CA ARG A 207 12.30 -0.88 -7.43
C ARG A 207 11.35 -1.60 -6.48
N VAL A 208 11.85 -2.61 -5.79
CA VAL A 208 11.12 -3.37 -4.78
C VAL A 208 11.87 -3.27 -3.46
N ARG A 209 11.12 -3.31 -2.35
CA ARG A 209 11.70 -3.41 -1.00
C ARG A 209 10.91 -4.43 -0.19
N TYR A 210 11.66 -5.34 0.42
CA TYR A 210 11.15 -6.34 1.35
C TYR A 210 11.34 -5.86 2.79
N ASP A 211 10.29 -5.98 3.60
CA ASP A 211 10.36 -5.81 5.05
C ASP A 211 9.63 -7.00 5.70
N LEU A 212 10.28 -8.16 5.65
CA LEU A 212 9.71 -9.45 6.10
C LEU A 212 10.11 -9.81 7.53
N ASP A 213 11.26 -9.32 7.98
CA ASP A 213 11.83 -9.61 9.30
C ASP A 213 11.38 -8.57 10.33
N VAL A 214 10.08 -8.62 10.67
CA VAL A 214 9.51 -7.80 11.75
C VAL A 214 9.80 -8.47 13.10
N PRO A 215 10.57 -7.83 14.00
CA PRO A 215 10.95 -8.44 15.26
C PRO A 215 9.74 -8.55 16.21
N PRO A 216 9.74 -9.51 17.15
CA PRO A 216 8.58 -9.81 18.00
C PRO A 216 8.02 -8.58 18.74
N GLU A 217 8.87 -7.72 19.27
CA GLU A 217 8.51 -6.49 19.98
C GLU A 217 7.76 -5.50 19.07
N ALA A 218 8.16 -5.38 17.80
CA ALA A 218 7.48 -4.54 16.83
C ALA A 218 6.10 -5.11 16.45
N ARG A 219 5.94 -6.44 16.45
CA ARG A 219 4.64 -7.09 16.23
C ARG A 219 3.65 -6.80 17.36
N VAL A 220 4.13 -6.57 18.59
CA VAL A 220 3.29 -6.09 19.70
C VAL A 220 2.79 -4.67 19.41
N GLY A 221 3.58 -3.83 18.75
CA GLY A 221 3.11 -2.55 18.16
C GLY A 221 2.19 -2.73 16.95
N GLY A 222 1.87 -3.97 16.58
CA GLY A 222 1.07 -4.37 15.43
C GLY A 222 1.73 -4.14 14.07
N TRP A 223 3.05 -4.06 14.02
CA TRP A 223 3.79 -4.05 12.75
C TRP A 223 3.58 -5.37 12.01
N GLN A 224 3.40 -5.28 10.69
CA GLN A 224 3.19 -6.42 9.82
C GLN A 224 4.22 -6.43 8.69
N PRO A 225 4.71 -7.62 8.28
CA PRO A 225 5.65 -7.71 7.19
C PRO A 225 5.00 -7.22 5.90
N SER A 226 5.80 -6.61 5.03
CA SER A 226 5.32 -6.17 3.72
C SER A 226 6.37 -6.13 2.65
N ILE A 227 5.89 -6.10 1.41
CA ILE A 227 6.69 -6.00 0.21
C ILE A 227 6.04 -4.96 -0.66
N TRP A 228 6.82 -3.97 -1.07
CA TRP A 228 6.35 -2.87 -1.87
C TRP A 228 7.15 -2.76 -3.16
N ALA A 229 6.45 -2.47 -4.26
CA ALA A 229 7.06 -2.11 -5.54
C ALA A 229 6.76 -0.63 -5.84
N VAL A 230 7.74 0.10 -6.35
CA VAL A 230 7.58 1.48 -6.81
C VAL A 230 8.02 1.58 -8.26
N MET A 231 7.19 2.20 -9.09
CA MET A 231 7.49 2.46 -10.49
C MET A 231 7.51 3.96 -10.79
N ALA A 232 8.37 4.37 -11.72
CA ALA A 232 8.47 5.73 -12.22
C ALA A 232 8.82 5.76 -13.71
N GLY A 233 8.65 6.94 -14.34
CA GLY A 233 8.94 7.12 -15.77
C GLY A 233 10.41 6.90 -16.13
N ASN A 234 11.33 7.09 -15.19
CA ASN A 234 12.76 6.86 -15.37
C ASN A 234 13.43 6.49 -14.04
N GLU A 235 14.65 5.98 -14.12
CA GLU A 235 15.41 5.53 -12.94
C GLU A 235 15.87 6.68 -12.04
N ALA A 236 16.06 7.88 -12.58
CA ALA A 236 16.49 9.04 -11.79
C ALA A 236 15.40 9.46 -10.78
N ASP A 237 14.13 9.28 -11.11
CA ASP A 237 13.01 9.50 -10.20
C ASP A 237 13.01 8.51 -9.02
N LEU A 238 13.60 7.32 -9.19
CA LEU A 238 13.73 6.29 -8.15
C LEU A 238 15.05 6.35 -7.41
N ALA A 239 16.06 7.07 -7.91
CA ALA A 239 17.39 7.15 -7.28
C ALA A 239 17.39 7.54 -5.79
N PRO A 240 16.50 8.43 -5.29
CA PRO A 240 16.39 8.69 -3.85
C PRO A 240 15.98 7.47 -3.00
N LEU A 241 15.36 6.45 -3.61
CA LEU A 241 15.02 5.17 -2.99
C LEU A 241 16.26 4.26 -3.03
N ALA A 242 17.28 4.59 -2.25
CA ALA A 242 18.52 3.82 -2.20
C ALA A 242 18.50 2.74 -1.10
N ASP A 243 18.02 3.08 0.10
CA ASP A 243 18.13 2.18 1.27
C ASP A 243 17.10 1.05 1.25
N GLY A 244 17.58 -0.20 1.15
CA GLY A 244 16.76 -1.42 1.13
C GLY A 244 15.92 -1.62 -0.14
N TRP A 245 15.95 -0.70 -1.10
CA TRP A 245 15.27 -0.81 -2.38
C TRP A 245 16.22 -1.41 -3.42
N HIS A 246 15.77 -2.45 -4.11
CA HIS A 246 16.56 -3.18 -5.09
C HIS A 246 15.78 -3.31 -6.41
N PRO A 247 16.46 -3.61 -7.53
CA PRO A 247 15.80 -4.00 -8.76
C PRO A 247 14.87 -5.20 -8.51
N PRO A 248 13.70 -5.27 -9.18
CA PRO A 248 12.79 -6.40 -9.01
C PRO A 248 13.38 -7.68 -9.63
N GLY A 249 13.04 -8.84 -9.07
CA GLY A 249 13.45 -10.13 -9.61
C GLY A 249 12.94 -10.36 -11.03
N ALA A 250 13.70 -11.05 -11.89
CA ALA A 250 13.24 -11.37 -13.23
C ALA A 250 12.73 -12.80 -13.33
N ARG A 251 11.64 -13.01 -14.10
CA ARG A 251 11.19 -14.34 -14.52
C ARG A 251 11.32 -14.46 -16.04
N PRO A 252 12.38 -15.12 -16.55
CA PRO A 252 12.58 -15.30 -17.98
C PRO A 252 11.38 -15.99 -18.65
N GLY A 253 11.03 -15.57 -19.85
CA GLY A 253 9.90 -16.14 -20.61
C GLY A 253 8.50 -15.74 -20.13
N ALA A 254 8.35 -15.05 -19.00
CA ALA A 254 7.03 -14.62 -18.52
C ALA A 254 6.40 -13.57 -19.43
N SER A 255 5.11 -13.73 -19.73
CA SER A 255 4.26 -12.74 -20.41
C SER A 255 3.70 -11.72 -19.42
N PRO A 256 3.42 -10.48 -19.85
CA PRO A 256 2.75 -9.50 -19.01
C PRO A 256 1.33 -9.98 -18.75
N TRP A 257 0.79 -9.68 -17.55
CA TRP A 257 -0.64 -9.88 -17.33
C TRP A 257 -1.41 -8.77 -18.05
N THR A 258 -2.48 -9.15 -18.72
CA THR A 258 -3.43 -8.25 -19.37
C THR A 258 -4.81 -8.45 -18.75
N ASP A 259 -5.77 -7.61 -19.11
CA ASP A 259 -7.16 -7.79 -18.68
C ASP A 259 -7.73 -9.16 -19.08
N ASP A 260 -7.30 -9.68 -20.23
CA ASP A 260 -7.78 -10.96 -20.79
C ASP A 260 -6.89 -12.16 -20.44
N TYR A 261 -5.72 -11.94 -19.81
CA TYR A 261 -4.76 -13.00 -19.53
C TYR A 261 -3.97 -12.75 -18.24
N SER A 262 -4.02 -13.74 -17.33
CA SER A 262 -3.14 -13.82 -16.17
C SER A 262 -2.68 -15.24 -15.92
N ASP A 263 -1.38 -15.41 -15.70
CA ASP A 263 -0.79 -16.68 -15.32
C ASP A 263 -0.58 -16.72 -13.81
N LEU A 264 -1.62 -17.00 -13.03
CA LEU A 264 -1.49 -17.07 -11.56
C LEU A 264 -0.60 -18.25 -11.12
N ALA A 265 -0.68 -19.37 -11.84
CA ALA A 265 -0.02 -20.62 -11.47
C ALA A 265 1.50 -20.48 -11.42
N SER A 266 2.10 -19.79 -12.40
CA SER A 266 3.55 -19.59 -12.43
C SER A 266 4.06 -18.78 -11.25
N TYR A 267 3.25 -17.92 -10.63
CA TYR A 267 3.67 -17.07 -9.51
C TYR A 267 3.33 -17.67 -8.14
N LEU A 268 2.81 -18.90 -8.06
CA LEU A 268 2.48 -19.54 -6.79
C LEU A 268 3.71 -19.75 -5.89
N ILE A 269 3.54 -19.46 -4.61
CA ILE A 269 4.50 -19.73 -3.55
C ILE A 269 4.05 -20.97 -2.77
N LEU A 270 4.90 -22.00 -2.74
CA LEU A 270 4.71 -23.19 -1.90
C LEU A 270 5.64 -23.08 -0.68
N GLY A 271 5.24 -22.29 0.33
CA GLY A 271 6.00 -22.15 1.58
C GLY A 271 6.09 -20.72 2.11
N ARG A 272 7.01 -20.48 3.06
CA ARG A 272 7.27 -19.13 3.57
C ARG A 272 8.00 -18.30 2.51
N ARG A 273 7.50 -17.08 2.28
CA ARG A 273 8.17 -16.09 1.42
C ARG A 273 9.50 -15.67 2.05
N ARG A 274 10.55 -15.67 1.25
CA ARG A 274 11.88 -15.13 1.57
C ARG A 274 12.24 -14.07 0.53
N PRO A 275 13.10 -13.10 0.86
CA PRO A 275 13.69 -12.24 -0.15
C PRO A 275 14.43 -13.07 -1.20
N PRO A 276 14.58 -12.56 -2.44
CA PRO A 276 15.49 -13.13 -3.43
C PRO A 276 16.92 -13.28 -2.86
N PRO A 277 17.72 -14.27 -3.32
CA PRO A 277 19.06 -14.54 -2.78
C PRO A 277 20.05 -13.38 -2.84
N ASP A 278 19.81 -12.43 -3.75
CA ASP A 278 20.60 -11.23 -4.00
C ASP A 278 20.17 -10.02 -3.14
N VAL A 279 19.07 -10.14 -2.38
CA VAL A 279 18.66 -9.16 -1.38
C VAL A 279 19.26 -9.56 -0.03
N PRO A 280 20.12 -8.75 0.60
CA PRO A 280 20.69 -9.09 1.89
C PRO A 280 19.57 -9.24 2.92
N GLU A 281 19.51 -10.42 3.57
CA GLU A 281 18.70 -10.58 4.79
C GLU A 281 19.21 -9.55 5.81
N LYS A 282 18.31 -8.86 6.52
CA LYS A 282 18.71 -8.04 7.68
C LYS A 282 19.36 -9.02 8.64
N SER A 283 20.69 -8.99 8.76
CA SER A 283 21.41 -9.79 9.73
C SER A 283 20.78 -9.51 11.09
N ALA A 284 20.37 -10.58 11.79
CA ALA A 284 19.91 -10.49 13.17
C ALA A 284 21.09 -10.09 14.05
N SER A 285 21.47 -8.81 14.00
CA SER A 285 22.47 -8.23 14.87
C SER A 285 21.77 -7.71 16.12
N LEU A 286 21.51 -8.59 17.07
CA LEU A 286 21.53 -8.22 18.47
C LEU A 286 22.38 -9.24 19.23
N ALA A 287 23.63 -8.82 19.42
CA ALA A 287 24.48 -9.29 20.49
C ALA A 287 23.77 -9.10 21.84
N ALA A 288 23.78 -10.15 22.65
CA ALA A 288 23.56 -10.05 24.08
C ALA A 288 24.82 -9.46 24.75
N PRO A 289 24.66 -8.68 25.82
CA PRO A 289 25.40 -8.91 27.05
C PRO A 289 24.69 -9.96 27.91
#